data_AF-A0A133UF93-F1
#
_entry.id   AF-A0A133UF93-F1
#
_cell.length_a   1.000
_cell.length_b   1.000
_cell.length_c   1.000
_cell.angle_alpha   90.00
_cell.angle_beta   90.00
_cell.angle_gamma   90.00
#
_symmetry.space_group_name_H-M   'P 1'
#
loop_
_entity.id
_entity.type
_entity.pdbx_description
1 polymer ?
#
loop_
_entity_poly.entity_id
_entity_poly.type
_entity_poly.pdbx_seq_one_letter_code
_entity_poly.pdbx_strand_id
1 'polypeptide(L)'
;MEQEKIPDIVKTADEKLPHFEDGRIDYSNAKKAPIVVLFLKYREEILILKRSKKVGTHPKRWGFVAGYLDELKSIKKKGLEELSEETGIERNQIKSIKKKGVYEWRSKEENKDYTSFLFLVELTEKPEIDLSWEHEEYKWIKIKKAEQYLSSNALEELKIVLP
;
A
#
# COMPACT_ATOMS: atom_id res chain seq x y z
N MET A 1 -19.11 -3.08 -4.80
CA MET A 1 -19.55 -4.46 -4.45
C MET A 1 -18.41 -5.43 -4.17
N GLU A 2 -17.21 -5.30 -4.76
CA GLU A 2 -16.04 -6.15 -4.44
C GLU A 2 -15.02 -5.48 -3.49
N GLN A 3 -14.95 -4.14 -3.49
CA GLN A 3 -14.06 -3.35 -2.63
C GLN A 3 -14.45 -3.35 -1.14
N GLU A 4 -15.68 -3.76 -0.85
CA GLU A 4 -16.26 -3.75 0.50
C GLU A 4 -16.18 -5.13 1.19
N LYS A 5 -15.60 -6.14 0.52
CA LYS A 5 -15.46 -7.50 1.06
C LYS A 5 -14.10 -7.70 1.72
N ILE A 6 -14.08 -8.49 2.78
CA ILE A 6 -12.86 -9.04 3.38
C ILE A 6 -12.37 -10.18 2.46
N PRO A 7 -11.12 -10.15 1.96
CA PRO A 7 -10.58 -11.21 1.11
C PRO A 7 -10.48 -12.54 1.85
N ASP A 8 -10.71 -13.66 1.16
CA ASP A 8 -10.63 -14.98 1.80
C ASP A 8 -9.21 -15.32 2.28
N ILE A 9 -8.18 -14.74 1.65
CA ILE A 9 -6.79 -14.84 2.14
C ILE A 9 -6.62 -14.21 3.53
N VAL A 10 -7.35 -13.13 3.84
CA VAL A 10 -7.33 -12.49 5.16
C VAL A 10 -8.07 -13.34 6.18
N LYS A 11 -9.29 -13.81 5.84
CA LYS A 11 -10.07 -14.70 6.72
C LYS A 11 -9.31 -15.99 7.06
N THR A 12 -8.69 -16.60 6.04
CA THR A 12 -7.90 -17.82 6.23
C THR A 12 -6.67 -17.57 7.10
N ALA A 13 -6.05 -16.39 6.97
CA ALA A 13 -4.92 -16.01 7.79
C ALA A 13 -5.32 -15.76 9.24
N ASP A 14 -6.44 -15.06 9.46
CA ASP A 14 -7.03 -14.82 10.78
C ASP A 14 -7.31 -16.12 11.54
N GLU A 15 -7.76 -17.18 10.86
CA GLU A 15 -8.00 -18.47 11.48
C GLU A 15 -6.72 -19.28 11.79
N LYS A 16 -5.62 -19.05 11.06
CA LYS A 16 -4.47 -19.97 11.01
C LYS A 16 -3.15 -19.39 11.51
N LEU A 17 -3.01 -18.08 11.52
CA LEU A 17 -1.79 -17.39 11.93
C LEU A 17 -1.93 -16.88 13.37
N PRO A 18 -0.81 -16.68 14.08
CA PRO A 18 -0.84 -15.95 15.34
C PRO A 18 -1.30 -14.50 15.13
N HIS A 19 -1.69 -13.86 16.22
CA HIS A 19 -1.97 -12.43 16.27
C HIS A 19 -1.02 -11.73 17.25
N PHE A 20 -0.77 -10.46 17.00
CA PHE A 20 -0.13 -9.57 17.96
C PHE A 20 -1.07 -9.30 19.15
N GLU A 21 -0.52 -8.69 20.22
CA GLU A 21 -1.31 -8.33 21.41
C GLU A 21 -2.47 -7.38 21.12
N ASP A 22 -2.34 -6.56 20.06
CA ASP A 22 -3.39 -5.63 19.61
C ASP A 22 -4.45 -6.30 18.72
N GLY A 23 -4.34 -7.61 18.48
CA GLY A 23 -5.31 -8.40 17.70
C GLY A 23 -5.08 -8.38 16.20
N ARG A 24 -4.01 -7.73 15.69
CA ARG A 24 -3.64 -7.81 14.27
C ARG A 24 -3.01 -9.15 13.93
N ILE A 25 -3.30 -9.67 12.73
CA ILE A 25 -2.74 -10.92 12.21
C ILE A 25 -1.22 -10.75 12.05
N ASP A 26 -0.44 -11.64 12.67
CA ASP A 26 1.01 -11.64 12.58
C ASP A 26 1.50 -12.41 11.34
N TYR A 27 1.81 -11.66 10.29
CA TYR A 27 2.40 -12.18 9.05
C TYR A 27 3.93 -12.36 9.10
N SER A 28 4.61 -12.12 10.23
CA SER A 28 6.07 -12.07 10.31
C SER A 28 6.72 -13.36 9.79
N ASN A 29 6.17 -14.51 10.18
CA ASN A 29 6.66 -15.84 9.77
C ASN A 29 5.82 -16.50 8.66
N ALA A 30 4.82 -15.79 8.13
CA ALA A 30 3.95 -16.34 7.10
C ALA A 30 4.64 -16.40 5.73
N LYS A 31 4.37 -17.46 4.96
CA LYS A 31 4.84 -17.57 3.57
C LYS A 31 4.07 -16.71 2.58
N LYS A 32 2.86 -16.28 2.95
CA LYS A 32 1.97 -15.47 2.13
C LYS A 32 1.45 -14.30 2.96
N ALA A 33 1.40 -13.11 2.37
CA ALA A 33 0.80 -11.95 3.01
C ALA A 33 0.02 -11.09 2.01
N PRO A 34 -1.26 -10.78 2.29
CA PRO A 34 -2.01 -9.80 1.52
C PRO A 34 -1.66 -8.36 1.95
N ILE A 35 -1.49 -7.47 0.99
CA ILE A 35 -1.26 -6.04 1.23
C ILE A 35 -2.21 -5.19 0.37
N VAL A 36 -2.52 -3.98 0.82
CA VAL A 36 -3.17 -2.95 0.01
C VAL A 36 -2.13 -1.94 -0.44
N VAL A 37 -2.21 -1.50 -1.70
CA VAL A 37 -1.31 -0.47 -2.25
C VAL A 37 -2.14 0.63 -2.88
N LEU A 38 -1.91 1.87 -2.45
CA LEU A 38 -2.61 3.06 -2.92
C LEU A 38 -1.71 3.95 -3.78
N PHE A 39 -2.17 4.20 -4.99
CA PHE A 39 -1.49 5.06 -5.97
C PHE A 39 -2.14 6.43 -5.94
N LEU A 40 -1.56 7.37 -5.21
CA LEU A 40 -2.12 8.72 -5.09
C LEU A 40 -1.67 9.58 -6.27
N LYS A 41 -2.61 9.95 -7.11
CA LYS A 41 -2.38 10.69 -8.35
C LYS A 41 -2.98 12.08 -8.27
N TYR A 42 -2.17 13.07 -8.62
CA TYR A 42 -2.63 14.42 -8.95
C TYR A 42 -2.06 14.82 -10.31
N ARG A 43 -2.96 15.03 -11.29
CA ARG A 43 -2.59 15.29 -12.70
C ARG A 43 -1.65 14.19 -13.25
N GLU A 44 -0.46 14.53 -13.72
CA GLU A 44 0.55 13.61 -14.28
C GLU A 44 1.58 13.13 -13.24
N GLU A 45 1.35 13.44 -11.97
CA GLU A 45 2.25 13.09 -10.88
C GLU A 45 1.64 12.03 -9.97
N ILE A 46 2.52 11.24 -9.36
CA ILE A 46 2.20 10.25 -8.35
C ILE A 46 3.03 10.50 -7.10
N LEU A 47 2.43 10.31 -5.93
CA LEU A 47 3.13 10.34 -4.66
C LEU A 47 3.93 9.04 -4.47
N ILE A 48 5.19 9.17 -4.10
CA ILE A 48 6.01 8.08 -3.59
C ILE A 48 6.56 8.47 -2.21
N LEU A 49 6.66 7.48 -1.33
CA LEU A 49 7.18 7.63 0.02
C LEU A 49 8.47 6.83 0.16
N LYS A 50 9.43 7.36 0.91
CA LYS A 50 10.67 6.67 1.25
C LYS A 50 10.58 6.13 2.67
N ARG A 51 10.66 4.82 2.80
CA ARG A 51 10.59 4.15 4.10
C ARG A 51 11.77 4.56 4.98
N SER A 52 11.49 4.84 6.24
CA SER A 52 12.49 5.23 7.23
C SER A 52 13.42 4.06 7.56
N LYS A 53 14.48 4.31 8.33
CA LYS A 53 15.35 3.22 8.84
C LYS A 53 14.72 2.42 10.00
N LYS A 54 13.57 2.87 10.51
CA LYS A 54 12.95 2.29 11.73
C LYS A 54 12.01 1.13 11.40
N VAL A 55 11.57 1.01 10.15
CA VAL A 55 10.67 -0.06 9.73
C VAL A 55 11.40 -1.39 9.58
N GLY A 56 10.71 -2.49 9.89
CA GLY A 56 11.27 -3.84 9.80
C GLY A 56 11.41 -4.38 8.36
N THR A 57 10.64 -3.84 7.41
CA THR A 57 10.62 -4.30 6.01
C THR A 57 11.02 -3.19 5.05
N HIS A 58 11.93 -3.51 4.12
CA HIS A 58 12.33 -2.64 3.02
C HIS A 58 12.79 -1.21 3.43
N PRO A 59 13.65 -1.05 4.44
CA PRO A 59 14.08 0.28 4.88
C PRO A 59 14.78 1.04 3.74
N LYS A 60 14.63 2.36 3.72
CA LYS A 60 15.20 3.29 2.73
C LYS A 60 14.70 3.12 1.29
N ARG A 61 13.80 2.18 1.00
CA ARG A 61 13.23 1.99 -0.34
C ARG A 61 12.09 2.98 -0.59
N TRP A 62 11.97 3.39 -1.85
CA TRP A 62 10.83 4.15 -2.33
C TRP A 62 9.69 3.20 -2.70
N GLY A 63 8.46 3.59 -2.36
CA GLY A 63 7.25 2.86 -2.68
C GLY A 63 6.03 3.78 -2.68
N PHE A 64 4.87 3.17 -2.72
CA PHE A 64 3.58 3.85 -2.57
C PHE A 64 3.08 3.68 -1.13
N VAL A 65 1.97 4.33 -0.80
CA VAL A 65 1.25 4.08 0.46
C VAL A 65 0.79 2.62 0.46
N ALA A 66 1.18 1.86 1.47
CA ALA A 66 0.89 0.43 1.50
C ALA A 66 0.89 -0.14 2.92
N GLY A 67 -0.06 -1.02 3.20
CA GLY A 67 -0.17 -1.69 4.49
C GLY A 67 -0.60 -3.14 4.35
N TYR A 68 -0.34 -3.93 5.40
CA TYR A 68 -0.84 -5.29 5.50
C TYR A 68 -2.37 -5.31 5.65
N LEU A 69 -3.02 -6.31 5.07
CA LEU A 69 -4.42 -6.59 5.40
C LEU A 69 -4.47 -7.53 6.60
N ASP A 70 -4.16 -6.99 7.77
CA ASP A 70 -3.93 -7.68 9.05
C ASP A 70 -5.11 -7.62 10.02
N GLU A 71 -6.28 -7.17 9.56
CA GLU A 71 -7.51 -7.11 10.32
C GLU A 71 -8.70 -7.58 9.46
N LEU A 72 -9.78 -8.04 10.11
CA LEU A 72 -11.04 -8.39 9.45
C LEU A 72 -11.83 -7.16 8.98
N LYS A 73 -11.23 -6.39 8.05
CA LYS A 73 -11.78 -5.17 7.46
C LYS A 73 -11.80 -5.27 5.94
N SER A 74 -12.65 -4.45 5.29
CA SER A 74 -12.62 -4.36 3.83
C SER A 74 -11.31 -3.74 3.34
N ILE A 75 -10.82 -4.17 2.18
CA ILE A 75 -9.55 -3.68 1.61
C ILE A 75 -9.56 -2.15 1.49
N LYS A 76 -10.71 -1.59 1.07
CA LYS A 76 -10.87 -0.15 0.91
C LYS A 76 -10.84 0.58 2.24
N LYS A 77 -11.44 0.02 3.29
CA LYS A 77 -11.40 0.62 4.63
C LYS A 77 -9.96 0.67 5.12
N LYS A 78 -9.25 -0.47 5.10
CA LYS A 78 -7.84 -0.54 5.51
C LYS A 78 -6.96 0.39 4.68
N GLY A 79 -7.13 0.43 3.36
CA GLY A 79 -6.39 1.37 2.50
C GLY A 79 -6.61 2.84 2.90
N LEU A 80 -7.83 3.24 3.23
CA LEU A 80 -8.10 4.62 3.68
C LEU A 80 -7.50 4.92 5.06
N GLU A 81 -7.42 3.94 5.95
CA GLU A 81 -6.71 4.05 7.24
C GLU A 81 -5.22 4.29 6.97
N GLU A 82 -4.57 3.43 6.17
CA GLU A 82 -3.15 3.59 5.78
C GLU A 82 -2.87 4.93 5.09
N LEU A 83 -3.80 5.39 4.23
CA LEU A 83 -3.69 6.70 3.59
C LEU A 83 -3.61 7.84 4.60
N SER A 84 -4.56 7.90 5.53
CA SER A 84 -4.60 8.96 6.54
C SER A 84 -3.40 8.84 7.48
N GLU A 85 -3.07 7.63 7.93
CA GLU A 85 -1.96 7.38 8.85
C GLU A 85 -0.59 7.76 8.24
N GLU A 86 -0.32 7.37 7.00
CA GLU A 86 1.00 7.58 6.38
C GLU A 86 1.21 8.96 5.76
N THR A 87 0.11 9.68 5.45
CA THR A 87 0.19 10.92 4.65
C THR A 87 -0.58 12.12 5.21
N GLY A 88 -1.46 11.92 6.19
CA GLY A 88 -2.38 12.93 6.70
C GLY A 88 -3.49 13.32 5.71
N ILE A 89 -3.65 12.59 4.60
CA ILE A 89 -4.66 12.92 3.58
C ILE A 89 -6.04 12.44 4.02
N GLU A 90 -6.99 13.38 4.02
CA GLU A 90 -8.35 13.16 4.47
C GLU A 90 -9.33 12.90 3.31
N ARG A 91 -10.49 12.33 3.65
CA ARG A 91 -11.48 11.89 2.64
C ARG A 91 -12.00 13.02 1.75
N ASN A 92 -12.05 14.25 2.25
CA ASN A 92 -12.48 15.44 1.49
C ASN A 92 -11.48 15.85 0.39
N GLN A 93 -10.22 15.38 0.45
CA GLN A 93 -9.20 15.62 -0.57
C GLN A 93 -9.20 14.55 -1.67
N ILE A 94 -10.00 13.49 -1.51
CA ILE A 94 -10.11 12.38 -2.47
C ILE A 94 -11.22 12.66 -3.47
N LYS A 95 -10.85 12.84 -4.74
CA LYS A 95 -11.79 12.96 -5.86
C LYS A 95 -12.41 11.61 -6.21
N SER A 96 -11.60 10.56 -6.31
CA SER A 96 -12.08 9.20 -6.55
C SER A 96 -11.12 8.14 -6.06
N ILE A 97 -11.66 6.96 -5.72
CA ILE A 97 -10.90 5.78 -5.36
C ILE A 97 -11.42 4.59 -6.15
N LYS A 98 -10.53 3.89 -6.88
CA LYS A 98 -10.89 2.78 -7.76
C LYS A 98 -9.93 1.62 -7.56
N LYS A 99 -10.44 0.42 -7.27
CA LYS A 99 -9.68 -0.83 -7.39
C LYS A 99 -9.28 -1.01 -8.86
N LYS A 100 -8.01 -1.32 -9.10
CA LYS A 100 -7.44 -1.45 -10.45
C LYS A 100 -6.97 -2.86 -10.77
N GLY A 101 -6.57 -3.63 -9.76
CA GLY A 101 -6.17 -5.01 -9.98
C GLY A 101 -5.66 -5.69 -8.72
N VAL A 102 -5.16 -6.90 -8.92
CA VAL A 102 -4.39 -7.66 -7.94
C VAL A 102 -3.08 -8.07 -8.61
N TYR A 103 -1.97 -7.97 -7.90
CA TYR A 103 -0.66 -8.38 -8.37
C TYR A 103 0.00 -9.31 -7.36
N GLU A 104 0.43 -10.48 -7.80
CA GLU A 104 1.13 -11.45 -6.98
C GLU A 104 2.62 -11.43 -7.31
N TRP A 105 3.46 -11.33 -6.29
CA TRP A 105 4.91 -11.30 -6.46
C TRP A 105 5.64 -11.92 -5.27
N ARG A 106 6.88 -12.35 -5.47
CA ARG A 106 7.69 -12.95 -4.40
C ARG A 106 8.82 -12.03 -3.97
N SER A 107 8.88 -11.72 -2.68
CA SER A 107 10.07 -11.15 -2.03
C SER A 107 11.07 -12.26 -1.76
N LYS A 108 12.18 -12.27 -2.50
CA LYS A 108 13.27 -13.23 -2.27
C LYS A 108 13.98 -12.96 -0.94
N GLU A 109 14.10 -11.69 -0.57
CA GLU A 109 14.72 -11.22 0.68
C GLU A 109 13.96 -11.74 1.91
N GLU A 110 12.64 -11.66 1.88
CA GLU A 110 11.78 -12.10 3.00
C GLU A 110 11.31 -13.54 2.85
N ASN A 111 11.60 -14.19 1.72
CA ASN A 111 11.12 -15.53 1.38
C ASN A 111 9.58 -15.64 1.50
N LYS A 112 8.86 -14.58 1.05
CA LYS A 112 7.42 -14.37 1.22
C LYS A 112 6.74 -14.00 -0.10
N ASP A 113 5.56 -14.58 -0.36
CA ASP A 113 4.69 -14.23 -1.48
C ASP A 113 3.69 -13.15 -1.04
N TYR A 114 3.66 -12.05 -1.78
CA TYR A 114 2.73 -10.96 -1.56
C TYR A 114 1.60 -11.00 -2.57
N THR A 115 0.39 -10.71 -2.09
CA THR A 115 -0.79 -10.44 -2.91
C THR A 115 -1.18 -8.97 -2.72
N SER A 116 -0.77 -8.11 -3.66
CA SER A 116 -1.05 -6.68 -3.64
C SER A 116 -2.43 -6.37 -4.22
N PHE A 117 -3.31 -5.77 -3.43
CA PHE A 117 -4.60 -5.22 -3.88
C PHE A 117 -4.42 -3.74 -4.25
N LEU A 118 -4.52 -3.43 -5.54
CA LEU A 118 -4.10 -2.13 -6.07
C LEU A 118 -5.28 -1.17 -6.25
N PHE A 119 -5.12 0.06 -5.76
CA PHE A 119 -6.12 1.12 -5.91
C PHE A 119 -5.49 2.40 -6.47
N LEU A 120 -6.17 3.02 -7.44
CA LEU A 120 -5.90 4.39 -7.85
C LEU A 120 -6.72 5.35 -7.00
N VAL A 121 -6.05 6.31 -6.38
CA VAL A 121 -6.65 7.41 -5.63
C VAL A 121 -6.37 8.70 -6.41
N GLU A 122 -7.40 9.30 -7.00
CA GLU A 122 -7.28 10.62 -7.61
C GLU A 122 -7.59 11.68 -6.55
N LEU A 123 -6.69 12.66 -6.39
CA LEU A 123 -6.87 13.77 -5.47
C LEU A 123 -7.51 14.99 -6.14
N THR A 124 -8.24 15.79 -5.37
CA THR A 124 -8.82 17.07 -5.83
C THR A 124 -7.75 18.14 -6.04
N GLU A 125 -6.71 18.12 -5.22
CA GLU A 125 -5.57 19.03 -5.23
C GLU A 125 -4.25 18.31 -4.93
N LYS A 126 -3.13 19.04 -4.92
CA LYS A 126 -1.82 18.51 -4.52
C LYS A 126 -1.55 18.90 -3.07
N PRO A 127 -1.76 18.01 -2.09
CA PRO A 127 -1.56 18.34 -0.69
C PRO A 127 -0.07 18.33 -0.31
N GLU A 128 0.22 19.04 0.77
CA GLU A 128 1.40 18.77 1.59
C GLU A 128 1.19 17.46 2.36
N ILE A 129 2.25 16.69 2.57
CA ILE A 129 2.17 15.35 3.15
C ILE A 129 2.72 15.40 4.57
N ASP A 130 1.91 14.97 5.53
CA ASP A 130 2.34 14.74 6.91
C ASP A 130 2.76 13.27 7.06
N LEU A 131 4.07 13.04 7.18
CA LEU A 131 4.61 11.69 7.18
C LEU A 131 4.54 11.06 8.57
N SER A 132 4.06 9.82 8.62
CA SER A 132 4.23 8.97 9.79
C SER A 132 5.69 8.58 10.01
N TRP A 133 5.99 8.04 11.18
CA TRP A 133 7.31 7.53 11.56
C TRP A 133 7.85 6.43 10.61
N GLU A 134 6.98 5.79 9.84
CA GLU A 134 7.33 4.77 8.86
C GLU A 134 8.11 5.33 7.68
N HIS A 135 7.99 6.63 7.43
CA HIS A 135 8.57 7.30 6.27
C HIS A 135 9.48 8.45 6.70
N GLU A 136 10.45 8.77 5.85
CA GLU A 136 11.40 9.86 6.12
C GLU A 136 11.47 10.92 5.01
N GLU A 137 10.90 10.64 3.84
CA GLU A 137 10.90 11.53 2.68
C GLU A 137 9.69 11.20 1.80
N TYR A 138 9.13 12.20 1.13
CA TYR A 138 8.13 11.98 0.08
C TYR A 138 8.48 12.77 -1.18
N LYS A 139 8.01 12.28 -2.33
CA LYS A 139 8.10 13.00 -3.61
C LYS A 139 6.81 12.86 -4.40
N TRP A 140 6.41 13.97 -4.98
CA TRP A 140 5.55 13.95 -6.15
C TRP A 140 6.43 13.86 -7.38
N ILE A 141 6.35 12.73 -8.08
CA ILE A 141 7.14 12.49 -9.29
C ILE A 141 6.24 12.42 -10.50
N LYS A 142 6.72 12.89 -11.65
CA LYS A 142 6.06 12.61 -12.93
C LYS A 142 6.05 11.10 -13.16
N ILE A 143 4.90 10.54 -13.56
CA ILE A 143 4.74 9.10 -13.78
C ILE A 143 5.82 8.55 -14.73
N LYS A 144 6.17 9.29 -15.78
CA LYS A 144 7.24 8.92 -16.73
C LYS A 144 8.66 8.84 -16.15
N LYS A 145 8.87 9.29 -14.90
CA LYS A 145 10.15 9.20 -14.19
C LYS A 145 10.15 8.12 -13.12
N ALA A 146 9.07 7.33 -12.99
CA ALA A 146 8.93 6.31 -11.96
C ALA A 146 10.10 5.32 -11.90
N GLU A 147 10.64 4.93 -13.07
CA GLU A 147 11.78 4.02 -13.19
C GLU A 147 13.07 4.49 -12.50
N GLN A 148 13.19 5.79 -12.24
CA GLN A 148 14.37 6.37 -11.57
C GLN A 148 14.35 6.15 -10.05
N TYR A 149 13.20 5.76 -9.50
CA TYR A 149 12.98 5.69 -8.05
C TYR A 149 12.52 4.31 -7.59
N LEU A 150 11.65 3.65 -8.37
CA LEU A 150 10.91 2.47 -7.94
C LEU A 150 11.62 1.16 -8.30
N SER A 151 11.39 0.15 -7.48
CA SER A 151 11.81 -1.23 -7.78
C SER A 151 11.03 -1.80 -8.96
N SER A 152 11.51 -2.91 -9.53
CA SER A 152 10.82 -3.62 -10.62
C SER A 152 9.38 -3.99 -10.24
N ASN A 153 9.14 -4.48 -9.02
CA ASN A 153 7.81 -4.90 -8.59
C ASN A 153 6.86 -3.70 -8.46
N ALA A 154 7.31 -2.59 -7.87
CA ALA A 154 6.52 -1.38 -7.77
C ALA A 154 6.19 -0.78 -9.15
N LEU A 155 7.09 -0.93 -10.13
CA LEU A 155 6.82 -0.53 -11.52
C LEU A 155 5.77 -1.43 -12.19
N GLU A 156 5.78 -2.74 -11.93
CA GLU A 156 4.74 -3.64 -12.44
C GLU A 156 3.37 -3.31 -11.84
N GLU A 157 3.29 -3.05 -10.53
CA GLU A 157 2.06 -2.59 -9.90
C GLU A 157 1.56 -1.28 -10.54
N LEU A 158 2.47 -0.32 -10.77
CA LEU A 158 2.14 0.96 -11.42
C LEU A 158 1.57 0.78 -12.83
N LYS A 159 2.13 -0.14 -13.64
CA LYS A 159 1.62 -0.45 -14.99
C LYS A 159 0.21 -1.03 -14.95
N ILE A 160 -0.13 -1.85 -13.95
CA ILE A 160 -1.48 -2.38 -13.77
C ILE A 160 -2.46 -1.25 -13.41
N VAL A 161 -2.03 -0.30 -12.57
CA VAL A 161 -2.87 0.81 -12.12
C VAL A 161 -3.06 1.87 -13.21
N LEU A 162 -2.03 2.21 -13.96
CA LEU A 162 -2.05 3.24 -15.00
C LEU A 162 -1.63 2.64 -16.34
N PRO A 163 -2.53 1.85 -16.99
CA PRO A 163 -2.26 1.27 -18.30
C PRO A 163 -2.19 2.34 -19.40
#